data_AF-A0A3M5E5F3-F1
#
_entry.id   AF-A0A3M5E5F3-F1
#
_cell.length_a   1.000
_cell.length_b   1.000
_cell.length_c   1.000
_cell.angle_alpha   90.00
_cell.angle_beta   90.00
_cell.angle_gamma   90.00
#
_symmetry.space_group_name_H-M   'P 1'
#
loop_
_entity.id
_entity.type
_entity.pdbx_description
1 polymer ?
#
loop_
_entity_poly.entity_id
_entity_poly.type
_entity_poly.pdbx_seq_one_letter_code
_entity_poly.pdbx_strand_id
1 'polypeptide(L)'
;ALVLLVLSFVPGVNLIATPLWILFGIWMMAVQYIDYPADNHKLGWNEMLAWLRSKRWACMGFGGVTYLALLIPLVNLVMMPAAVAGATLFWVREEGEKALVK
;
A
#
# COMPACT_ATOMS: atom_id res chain seq x y z
N ALA A 1 0.39 -12.60 3.72
CA ALA A 1 -0.50 -13.40 2.85
C ALA A 1 -0.71 -14.83 3.35
N LEU A 2 0.33 -15.66 3.55
CA LEU A 2 0.17 -17.08 3.94
C LEU A 2 -0.66 -17.32 5.22
N VAL A 3 -0.46 -16.50 6.26
CA VAL A 3 -1.27 -16.60 7.49
C VAL A 3 -2.76 -16.34 7.23
N LEU A 4 -3.08 -15.30 6.44
CA LEU A 4 -4.48 -14.99 6.06
C LEU A 4 -5.08 -16.09 5.18
N LEU A 5 -4.27 -16.68 4.30
CA LEU A 5 -4.69 -17.81 3.48
C LEU A 5 -5.07 -19.00 4.36
N VAL A 6 -4.22 -19.39 5.31
CA VAL A 6 -4.52 -20.49 6.25
C VAL A 6 -5.78 -20.20 7.08
N LEU A 7 -5.93 -18.98 7.61
CA LEU A 7 -7.11 -18.58 8.37
C LEU A 7 -8.40 -18.64 7.55
N SER A 8 -8.33 -18.46 6.23
CA SER A 8 -9.51 -18.52 5.35
C SER A 8 -10.11 -19.93 5.20
N PHE A 9 -9.34 -20.98 5.49
CA PHE A 9 -9.81 -22.37 5.48
C PHE A 9 -10.49 -22.79 6.79
N VAL A 10 -10.38 -21.98 7.85
CA VAL A 10 -11.05 -22.27 9.14
C VAL A 10 -12.50 -21.78 9.07
N PRO A 11 -13.50 -22.67 9.08
CA PRO A 11 -14.90 -22.27 9.02
C PRO A 11 -15.27 -21.41 10.26
N GLY A 12 -15.96 -20.29 10.03
CA GLY A 12 -16.28 -19.28 11.05
C GLY A 12 -15.26 -18.13 11.10
N VAL A 13 -13.96 -18.43 10.98
CA VAL A 13 -12.89 -17.41 10.90
C VAL A 13 -12.78 -16.82 9.49
N ASN A 14 -13.19 -17.58 8.47
CA ASN A 14 -13.25 -17.15 7.07
C ASN A 14 -14.04 -15.84 6.85
N LEU A 15 -15.09 -15.60 7.63
CA LEU A 15 -15.89 -14.36 7.58
C LEU A 15 -15.07 -13.12 7.94
N ILE A 16 -14.10 -13.26 8.85
CA ILE A 16 -13.18 -12.20 9.27
C ILE A 16 -11.95 -12.16 8.35
N ALA A 17 -11.51 -13.32 7.85
CA ALA A 17 -10.37 -13.42 6.95
C ALA A 17 -10.58 -12.62 5.65
N THR A 18 -11.80 -12.62 5.09
CA THR A 18 -12.13 -11.89 3.85
C THR A 18 -11.89 -10.38 3.95
N PRO A 19 -12.49 -9.62 4.89
CA PRO A 19 -12.22 -8.19 5.02
C PRO A 19 -10.75 -7.92 5.37
N LEU A 20 -10.10 -8.78 6.17
CA LEU A 20 -8.66 -8.65 6.44
C LEU A 20 -7.80 -8.83 5.19
N TRP A 21 -8.20 -9.70 4.27
CA TRP A 21 -7.52 -9.87 2.98
C TRP A 21 -7.60 -8.58 2.17
N ILE A 22 -8.79 -7.99 2.05
CA ILE A 22 -8.98 -6.74 1.30
C ILE A 22 -8.16 -5.62 1.93
N LEU A 23 -8.25 -5.42 3.25
CA LEU A 23 -7.49 -4.38 3.95
C LEU A 23 -5.98 -4.57 3.80
N PHE A 24 -5.50 -5.81 3.89
CA PHE A 24 -4.10 -6.13 3.67
C PHE A 24 -3.68 -5.87 2.22
N GLY A 25 -4.50 -6.25 1.24
CA GLY A 25 -4.25 -5.99 -0.18
C GLY A 25 -4.14 -4.49 -0.47
N ILE A 26 -5.06 -3.70 0.06
CA ILE A 26 -5.05 -2.23 -0.02
C ILE A 26 -3.76 -1.65 0.57
N TRP A 27 -3.41 -2.07 1.79
CA TRP A 27 -2.17 -1.65 2.44
C TRP A 27 -0.93 -2.01 1.60
N MET A 28 -0.90 -3.22 1.04
CA MET A 28 0.21 -3.67 0.22
C MET A 28 0.37 -2.86 -1.07
N MET A 29 -0.72 -2.35 -1.66
CA MET A 29 -0.62 -1.41 -2.79
C MET A 29 0.10 -0.12 -2.37
N ALA A 30 -0.24 0.44 -1.22
CA ALA A 30 0.43 1.64 -0.71
C ALA A 30 1.92 1.39 -0.46
N VAL A 31 2.25 0.27 0.20
CA VAL A 31 3.64 -0.15 0.44
C VAL A 31 4.38 -0.27 -0.89
N GLN A 32 3.87 -1.05 -1.84
CA GLN A 32 4.56 -1.35 -3.10
C GLN A 32 4.90 -0.10 -3.93
N TYR A 33 3.96 0.85 -4.03
CA TYR A 33 4.16 2.01 -4.90
C TYR A 33 4.87 3.17 -4.20
N ILE A 34 4.67 3.37 -2.89
CA ILE A 34 5.34 4.44 -2.13
C ILE A 34 6.78 4.06 -1.75
N ASP A 35 7.12 2.77 -1.81
CA ASP A 35 8.50 2.31 -1.69
C ASP A 35 9.40 2.87 -2.79
N TYR A 36 8.92 3.04 -4.04
CA TYR A 36 9.73 3.60 -5.12
C TYR A 36 10.37 4.98 -4.79
N PRO A 37 9.60 6.01 -4.41
CA PRO A 37 10.21 7.28 -4.01
C PRO A 37 10.98 7.18 -2.68
N ALA A 38 10.58 6.33 -1.74
CA ALA A 38 11.31 6.16 -0.48
C ALA A 38 12.70 5.54 -0.67
N ASP A 39 12.80 4.51 -1.51
CA ASP A 39 14.04 3.80 -1.84
C ASP A 39 14.98 4.67 -2.69
N ASN A 40 14.43 5.53 -3.56
CA ASN A 40 15.21 6.58 -4.24
C ASN A 40 15.93 7.51 -3.24
N HIS A 41 15.38 7.71 -2.05
CA HIS A 41 15.99 8.48 -0.97
C HIS A 41 16.73 7.58 0.06
N LYS A 42 16.86 6.29 -0.23
CA LYS A 42 17.55 5.28 0.59
C LYS A 42 16.98 5.15 2.01
N LEU A 43 15.69 5.42 2.17
CA LEU A 43 15.02 5.30 3.46
C LEU A 43 14.89 3.82 3.84
N GLY A 44 15.23 3.46 5.08
CA GLY A 44 15.23 2.06 5.50
C GLY A 44 13.82 1.46 5.50
N TRP A 45 13.70 0.15 5.20
CA TRP A 45 12.40 -0.54 5.15
C TRP A 45 11.53 -0.34 6.42
N ASN A 46 12.14 -0.44 7.59
CA ASN A 46 11.42 -0.28 8.87
C ASN A 46 10.97 1.17 9.09
N GLU A 47 11.77 2.15 8.67
CA GLU A 47 11.43 3.57 8.73
C GLU A 47 10.29 3.88 7.75
N MET A 48 10.32 3.27 6.56
CA MET A 48 9.26 3.44 5.57
C MET A 48 7.95 2.91 6.11
N LEU A 49 7.95 1.69 6.65
CA LEU A 49 6.77 1.11 7.27
C LEU A 49 6.26 1.97 8.46
N ALA A 50 7.16 2.53 9.26
CA ALA A 50 6.78 3.43 10.35
C ALA A 50 6.14 4.73 9.82
N TRP A 51 6.71 5.31 8.76
CA TRP A 51 6.17 6.51 8.12
C TRP A 51 4.79 6.25 7.50
N LEU A 52 4.64 5.17 6.74
CA LEU A 52 3.34 4.77 6.17
C LEU A 52 2.29 4.55 7.27
N ARG A 53 2.67 3.93 8.40
CA ARG A 53 1.76 3.72 9.53
C ARG A 53 1.34 5.03 10.19
N SER A 54 2.22 6.02 10.25
CA SER A 54 1.90 7.35 10.76
C SER A 54 0.84 8.07 9.90
N LYS A 55 0.77 7.74 8.61
CA LYS A 55 -0.17 8.29 7.62
C LYS A 55 -1.20 7.25 7.14
N ARG A 56 -1.55 6.29 8.01
CA ARG A 56 -2.39 5.12 7.67
C ARG A 56 -3.64 5.45 6.84
N TRP A 57 -4.35 6.53 7.15
CA TRP A 57 -5.58 6.87 6.42
C TRP A 57 -5.31 7.31 4.98
N ALA A 58 -4.28 8.14 4.79
CA ALA A 58 -3.88 8.59 3.46
C ALA A 58 -3.31 7.43 2.63
N CYS A 59 -2.49 6.58 3.25
CA CYS A 59 -1.96 5.38 2.60
C CYS A 59 -3.08 4.39 2.22
N MET A 60 -4.03 4.14 3.11
CA MET A 60 -5.18 3.26 2.83
C MET A 60 -6.08 3.83 1.73
N GLY A 61 -6.26 5.15 1.66
CA GLY A 61 -7.00 5.81 0.58
C GLY A 61 -6.30 5.66 -0.76
N PHE A 62 -5.00 5.98 -0.83
CA PHE A 62 -4.17 5.79 -2.03
C PHE A 62 -4.19 4.32 -2.48
N GLY A 63 -3.80 3.41 -1.58
CA GLY A 63 -3.77 1.98 -1.87
C GLY A 63 -5.14 1.43 -2.24
N GLY A 64 -6.23 1.99 -1.71
CA GLY A 64 -7.60 1.57 -2.00
C GLY A 64 -8.01 1.92 -3.42
N VAL A 65 -7.76 3.15 -3.86
CA VAL A 65 -8.01 3.58 -5.24
C VAL A 65 -7.14 2.78 -6.20
N THR A 66 -5.85 2.59 -5.90
CA THR A 66 -4.95 1.77 -6.72
C THR A 66 -5.43 0.33 -6.81
N TYR A 67 -5.81 -0.27 -5.68
CA TYR A 67 -6.32 -1.64 -5.63
C TYR A 67 -7.55 -1.81 -6.51
N LEU A 68 -8.55 -0.92 -6.37
CA LEU A 68 -9.78 -0.96 -7.18
C LEU A 68 -9.52 -0.73 -8.67
N ALA A 69 -8.64 0.21 -9.02
CA ALA A 69 -8.32 0.51 -10.41
C ALA A 69 -7.60 -0.66 -11.10
N LEU A 70 -6.75 -1.38 -10.38
CA LEU A 70 -6.06 -2.58 -10.89
C LEU A 70 -7.01 -3.77 -11.13
N LEU A 71 -8.19 -3.80 -10.49
CA LEU A 71 -9.21 -4.80 -10.76
C LEU A 71 -9.86 -4.63 -12.15
N ILE A 72 -9.75 -3.44 -12.76
CA ILE A 72 -10.33 -3.15 -14.07
C ILE A 72 -9.29 -3.52 -15.17
N PRO A 73 -9.52 -4.54 -16.01
CA PRO A 73 -8.47 -5.10 -16.88
C PRO A 73 -7.82 -4.09 -17.84
N LEU A 74 -8.62 -3.22 -18.48
CA LEU A 74 -8.10 -2.23 -19.43
C LEU A 74 -7.38 -1.06 -18.72
N VAL A 75 -7.84 -0.67 -17.54
CA VAL A 75 -7.21 0.40 -16.74
C VAL A 75 -5.87 -0.06 -16.18
N ASN A 76 -5.77 -1.33 -15.78
CA ASN A 76 -4.56 -1.91 -15.20
C ASN A 76 -3.31 -1.69 -16.09
N LEU A 77 -3.47 -1.75 -17.42
CA LEU A 77 -2.40 -1.51 -18.40
C LEU A 77 -1.65 -0.19 -18.19
N VAL A 78 -2.37 0.88 -17.80
CA VAL A 78 -1.79 2.22 -17.55
C VAL A 78 -1.73 2.55 -16.06
N MET A 79 -2.33 1.71 -15.21
CA MET A 79 -2.43 1.99 -13.79
C MET A 79 -1.09 1.84 -13.08
N MET A 80 -0.21 0.92 -13.51
CA MET A 80 1.13 0.79 -12.95
C MET A 80 1.93 2.12 -13.01
N PRO A 81 2.15 2.75 -14.18
CA PRO A 81 2.88 4.02 -14.24
C PRO A 81 2.13 5.17 -13.54
N ALA A 82 0.79 5.20 -13.61
CA ALA A 82 0.00 6.21 -12.91
C ALA A 82 0.09 6.08 -11.38
N ALA A 83 0.14 4.86 -10.84
CA ALA A 83 0.31 4.61 -9.41
C ALA A 83 1.71 4.99 -8.94
N VAL A 84 2.76 4.75 -9.73
CA VAL A 84 4.13 5.23 -9.42
C VAL A 84 4.16 6.77 -9.40
N ALA A 85 3.62 7.44 -10.41
CA ALA A 85 3.56 8.90 -10.43
C ALA A 85 2.75 9.47 -9.24
N GLY A 86 1.61 8.84 -8.93
CA GLY A 86 0.78 9.18 -7.78
C GLY A 86 1.49 8.97 -6.45
N ALA A 87 2.26 7.89 -6.30
CA ALA A 87 3.05 7.61 -5.10
C ALA A 87 4.19 8.61 -4.92
N THR A 88 4.87 9.01 -5.99
CA THR A 88 5.87 10.09 -5.94
C THR A 88 5.23 11.41 -5.53
N LEU A 89 4.07 11.75 -6.08
CA LEU A 89 3.32 12.95 -5.66
C LEU A 89 2.89 12.87 -4.20
N PHE A 90 2.44 11.69 -3.75
CA PHE A 90 2.08 11.43 -2.36
C PHE A 90 3.29 11.66 -1.44
N TRP A 91 4.43 11.08 -1.77
CA TRP A 91 5.70 11.25 -1.04
C TRP A 91 6.07 12.72 -0.88
N VAL A 92 6.02 13.50 -1.97
CA VAL A 92 6.39 14.93 -1.95
C VAL A 92 5.40 15.75 -1.10
N ARG A 93 4.09 15.56 -1.29
CA ARG A 93 3.06 16.35 -0.60
C ARG A 93 2.92 16.01 0.87
N GLU A 94 3.16 14.76 1.22
CA GLU A 94 3.11 14.28 2.60
C GLU A 94 4.48 14.40 3.30
N GLU A 95 5.41 15.20 2.75
CA GLU A 95 6.70 15.53 3.37
C GLU A 95 7.52 14.28 3.71
N GLY A 96 7.60 13.31 2.79
CA GLY A 96 8.34 12.05 2.95
C GLY A 96 9.80 12.25 3.34
N GLU A 97 10.43 13.34 2.91
CA GLU A 97 11.80 13.70 3.30
C GLU A 97 11.98 13.91 4.81
N LYS A 98 10.94 14.32 5.55
CA LYS A 98 11.02 14.43 7.02
C LYS A 98 11.23 13.07 7.70
N ALA A 99 10.98 11.97 7.01
CA ALA A 99 11.26 10.64 7.51
C ALA A 99 12.77 10.31 7.48
N LEU A 100 13.57 10.99 6.65
CA LEU A 100 15.02 10.80 6.53
C LEU A 100 15.81 11.44 7.68
N VAL A 101 15.21 12.41 8.38
CA VAL A 101 15.87 13.26 9.39
C VAL A 101 15.58 12.78 10.83
N LYS A 102 14.88 11.65 10.98
CA LYS A 102 14.62 11.01 12.27
C LYS A 102 15.72 10.01 12.60
#